data_AF-A0A4Q7YMP8-F1
#
_entry.id   AF-A0A4Q7YMP8-F1
#
_cell.length_a   1.000
_cell.length_b   1.000
_cell.length_c   1.000
_cell.angle_alpha   90.00
_cell.angle_beta   90.00
_cell.angle_gamma   90.00
#
_symmetry.space_group_name_H-M   'P 1'
#
loop_
_entity.id
_entity.type
_entity.pdbx_description
1 polymer ?
#
loop_
_entity_poly.entity_id
_entity_poly.type
_entity_poly.pdbx_seq_one_letter_code
_entity_poly.pdbx_strand_id
1 'polypeptide(L)'
;MNTDRHPLAPASLAILAGIALWGLTTLITHRREPWDNSAYWLFTYPLAIAAAILLSHRYPQQPAVLSLLVFESQFVAMAVNNREIGNLWPMGMMMFAVIAVPAILGSQWAARRSPHRQA
;
A
#
# COMPACT_ATOMS: atom_id res chain seq x y z
N MET A 1 8.45 -22.73 20.76
CA MET A 1 9.15 -22.20 19.58
C MET A 1 8.76 -20.73 19.45
N ASN A 2 9.59 -19.87 20.02
CA ASN A 2 9.34 -18.44 20.15
C ASN A 2 9.55 -17.80 18.77
N THR A 3 8.47 -17.49 18.06
CA THR A 3 8.55 -16.64 16.88
C THR A 3 8.59 -15.20 17.39
N ASP A 4 9.80 -14.74 17.70
CA ASP A 4 10.09 -13.31 17.74
C ASP A 4 9.54 -12.72 16.44
N ARG A 5 8.41 -12.02 16.55
CA ARG A 5 7.62 -11.52 15.41
C ARG A 5 8.50 -10.50 14.69
N HIS A 6 9.26 -10.94 13.67
CA HIS A 6 10.13 -10.06 12.91
C HIS A 6 9.27 -8.91 12.35
N PRO A 7 9.49 -7.65 12.77
CA PRO A 7 8.71 -6.50 12.31
C PRO A 7 8.80 -6.30 10.79
N LEU A 8 9.78 -6.95 10.16
CA LEU A 8 10.01 -6.97 8.72
C LEU A 8 8.94 -7.76 7.95
N ALA A 9 8.35 -8.82 8.53
CA ALA A 9 7.38 -9.65 7.82
C ALA A 9 6.12 -8.88 7.36
N PRO A 10 5.40 -8.13 8.22
CA PRO A 10 4.23 -7.37 7.78
C PRO A 10 4.60 -6.21 6.86
N ALA A 11 5.76 -5.58 7.06
CA ALA A 11 6.26 -4.54 6.17
C ALA A 11 6.53 -5.07 4.76
N SER A 12 7.21 -6.22 4.63
CA SER A 12 7.45 -6.88 3.36
C SER A 12 6.15 -7.24 2.63
N LEU A 13 5.13 -7.73 3.37
CA LEU A 13 3.82 -8.01 2.79
C LEU A 13 3.12 -6.75 2.27
N ALA A 14 3.18 -5.64 3.02
CA ALA A 14 2.63 -4.35 2.58
C ALA A 14 3.31 -3.87 1.30
N ILE A 15 4.63 -3.90 1.27
CA ILE A 15 5.43 -3.47 0.12
C ILE A 15 5.10 -4.32 -1.11
N LEU A 16 5.13 -5.65 -0.96
CA LEU A 16 4.83 -6.59 -2.04
C LEU A 16 3.40 -6.42 -2.56
N ALA A 17 2.42 -6.18 -1.68
CA ALA A 17 1.04 -5.94 -2.08
C ALA A 17 0.92 -4.70 -2.98
N GLY A 18 1.54 -3.57 -2.59
CA GLY A 18 1.51 -2.36 -3.41
C GLY A 18 2.22 -2.53 -4.76
N ILE A 19 3.43 -3.11 -4.77
CA ILE A 19 4.16 -3.39 -6.02
C ILE A 19 3.34 -4.32 -6.94
N ALA A 20 2.77 -5.38 -6.38
CA ALA A 20 1.95 -6.33 -7.15
C ALA A 20 0.71 -5.65 -7.74
N LEU A 21 -0.01 -4.84 -6.96
CA LEU A 21 -1.18 -4.09 -7.44
C LEU A 21 -0.82 -3.14 -8.57
N TRP A 22 0.27 -2.38 -8.45
CA TRP A 22 0.74 -1.50 -9.51
C TRP A 22 1.11 -2.28 -10.78
N GLY A 23 1.92 -3.34 -10.63
CA GLY A 23 2.38 -4.18 -11.74
C GLY A 23 1.24 -4.87 -12.47
N LEU A 24 0.31 -5.49 -11.74
CA LEU A 24 -0.88 -6.12 -12.32
C LEU A 24 -1.74 -5.11 -13.09
N THR A 25 -1.92 -3.91 -12.56
CA THR A 25 -2.72 -2.88 -13.26
C THR A 25 -2.01 -2.39 -14.52
N THR A 26 -0.68 -2.24 -14.46
CA THR A 26 0.16 -1.91 -15.63
C THR A 26 -0.01 -2.97 -16.72
N LEU A 27 0.03 -4.26 -16.34
CA LEU A 27 -0.12 -5.38 -17.27
C LEU A 27 -1.52 -5.44 -17.90
N ILE A 28 -2.58 -5.23 -17.11
CA ILE A 28 -3.98 -5.29 -17.57
C ILE A 28 -4.34 -4.10 -18.47
N THR A 29 -3.89 -2.90 -18.10
CA THR A 29 -4.27 -1.66 -18.81
C THR A 29 -3.33 -1.34 -19.98
N HIS A 30 -2.18 -2.02 -20.07
CA HIS A 30 -1.07 -1.71 -20.98
C HIS A 30 -0.60 -0.25 -20.90
N ARG A 31 -0.81 0.42 -19.76
CA ARG A 31 -0.37 1.79 -19.50
C ARG A 31 0.90 1.77 -18.65
N ARG A 32 1.85 2.66 -18.98
CA ARG A 32 3.05 2.89 -18.15
C ARG A 32 2.69 3.43 -16.77
N GLU A 33 1.67 4.28 -16.73
CA GLU A 33 1.17 4.95 -15.53
C GLU A 33 -0.30 4.57 -15.29
N PRO A 34 -0.57 3.47 -14.57
CA PRO A 34 -1.91 3.03 -14.23
C PRO A 34 -2.83 4.10 -13.67
N TRP A 35 -2.31 5.00 -12.83
CA TRP A 35 -3.10 6.03 -12.15
C TRP A 35 -3.74 7.09 -13.08
N ASP A 36 -3.28 7.19 -14.33
CA ASP A 36 -3.85 8.07 -15.35
C ASP A 36 -5.10 7.44 -15.99
N ASN A 37 -5.35 6.17 -15.70
CA ASN A 37 -6.45 5.40 -16.23
C ASN A 37 -7.54 5.21 -15.16
N SER A 38 -8.81 5.30 -15.57
CA SER A 38 -9.96 5.08 -14.70
C SER A 38 -9.96 3.70 -14.02
N ALA A 39 -9.37 2.68 -14.66
CA ALA A 39 -9.26 1.34 -14.10
C ALA A 39 -8.48 1.32 -12.77
N TYR A 40 -7.47 2.18 -12.60
CA TYR A 40 -6.74 2.26 -11.33
C TYR A 40 -7.65 2.73 -10.20
N TRP A 41 -8.42 3.80 -10.44
CA TRP A 41 -9.32 4.36 -9.45
C TRP A 41 -10.51 3.45 -9.14
N LEU A 42 -10.98 2.68 -10.13
CA LEU A 42 -12.14 1.81 -9.96
C LEU A 42 -11.79 0.46 -9.32
N PHE A 43 -10.60 -0.08 -9.57
CA PHE A 43 -10.23 -1.42 -9.11
C PHE A 43 -9.02 -1.39 -8.17
N THR A 44 -7.89 -0.87 -8.64
CA THR A 44 -6.61 -0.96 -7.94
C THR A 44 -6.61 -0.18 -6.64
N TYR A 45 -7.16 1.02 -6.64
CA TYR A 45 -7.22 1.89 -5.48
C TYR A 45 -8.11 1.31 -4.36
N PRO A 46 -9.37 0.88 -4.63
CA PRO A 46 -10.16 0.15 -3.64
C PRO A 46 -9.50 -1.13 -3.13
N LEU A 47 -8.83 -1.89 -4.00
CA LEU A 47 -8.09 -3.10 -3.60
C LEU A 47 -6.88 -2.78 -2.71
N ALA A 48 -6.14 -1.69 -2.98
CA ALA A 48 -5.04 -1.23 -2.14
C ALA A 48 -5.53 -0.83 -0.74
N ILE A 49 -6.67 -0.12 -0.67
CA ILE A 49 -7.34 0.20 0.59
C ILE A 49 -7.71 -1.09 1.34
N ALA A 50 -8.37 -2.04 0.67
CA ALA A 50 -8.78 -3.30 1.29
C ALA A 50 -7.58 -4.13 1.79
N ALA A 51 -6.50 -4.19 1.01
CA ALA A 51 -5.27 -4.87 1.39
C ALA A 51 -4.62 -4.24 2.63
N ALA A 52 -4.53 -2.90 2.67
CA ALA A 52 -4.00 -2.17 3.83
C ALA A 52 -4.85 -2.42 5.10
N ILE A 53 -6.19 -2.40 4.96
CA ILE A 53 -7.14 -2.66 6.05
C ILE A 53 -6.97 -4.09 6.58
N LEU A 54 -6.94 -5.08 5.68
CA LEU A 54 -6.80 -6.49 6.04
C LEU A 54 -5.46 -6.75 6.76
N LEU A 55 -4.38 -6.20 6.22
CA LEU A 55 -3.05 -6.34 6.81
C LEU A 55 -2.99 -5.69 8.20
N SER A 56 -3.56 -4.50 8.35
CA SER A 56 -3.64 -3.79 9.63
C SER A 56 -4.58 -4.45 10.64
N HIS A 57 -5.59 -5.18 10.17
CA HIS A 57 -6.40 -6.02 11.04
C HIS A 57 -5.60 -7.23 11.56
N ARG A 58 -4.72 -7.83 10.74
CA ARG A 58 -3.88 -8.95 11.17
C ARG A 58 -2.70 -8.50 12.05
N TYR A 59 -2.13 -7.34 11.75
CA TYR A 59 -0.95 -6.75 12.40
C TYR A 59 -1.27 -5.34 12.94
N PRO A 60 -2.03 -5.24 14.06
CA PRO A 60 -2.58 -3.98 14.54
C PRO A 60 -1.56 -3.04 15.22
N GLN A 61 -0.27 -3.42 15.28
CA GLN A 61 0.76 -2.65 15.98
C GLN A 61 1.07 -1.31 15.30
N GLN A 62 1.06 -1.28 13.96
CA GLN A 62 1.45 -0.09 13.17
C GLN A 62 0.55 0.11 11.93
N PRO A 63 -0.77 0.29 12.10
CA PRO A 63 -1.73 0.30 11.00
C PRO A 63 -1.51 1.43 9.99
N ALA A 64 -1.08 2.61 10.47
CA ALA A 64 -0.77 3.75 9.60
C ALA A 64 0.47 3.48 8.74
N VAL A 65 1.53 2.91 9.32
CA VAL A 65 2.78 2.59 8.61
C VAL A 65 2.51 1.53 7.55
N LEU A 66 1.76 0.47 7.88
CA LEU A 66 1.43 -0.58 6.92
C LEU A 66 0.63 -0.03 5.73
N SER A 67 -0.31 0.88 5.99
CA SER A 67 -1.07 1.55 4.92
C SER A 67 -0.16 2.41 4.06
N LEU A 68 0.70 3.24 4.65
CA LEU A 68 1.67 4.04 3.91
C LEU A 68 2.59 3.17 3.04
N LEU A 69 3.10 2.05 3.58
CA LEU A 69 3.95 1.13 2.82
C LEU A 69 3.28 0.55 1.58
N VAL A 70 1.97 0.26 1.62
CA VAL A 70 1.21 -0.22 0.45
C VAL A 70 1.11 0.84 -0.66
N PHE A 71 1.04 2.13 -0.30
CA PHE A 71 0.91 3.22 -1.26
C PHE A 71 2.28 3.72 -1.74
N GLU A 72 3.24 3.93 -0.85
CA GLU A 72 4.60 4.35 -1.21
C GLU A 72 5.32 3.29 -2.04
N SER A 73 5.04 2.00 -1.84
CA SER A 73 5.62 0.97 -2.71
C SER A 73 5.05 0.99 -4.13
N GLN A 74 3.84 1.52 -4.34
CA GLN A 74 3.31 1.79 -5.69
C GLN A 74 4.07 2.93 -6.37
N PHE A 75 4.40 4.00 -5.62
CA PHE A 75 5.27 5.06 -6.13
C PHE A 75 6.64 4.52 -6.54
N VAL A 76 7.25 3.67 -5.71
CA VAL A 76 8.53 3.03 -6.04
C VAL A 76 8.37 2.14 -7.29
N ALA A 77 7.30 1.36 -7.40
CA ALA A 77 7.03 0.54 -8.58
C ALA A 77 6.86 1.39 -9.85
N MET A 78 6.19 2.54 -9.75
CA MET A 78 6.06 3.53 -10.83
C MET A 78 7.44 4.02 -11.28
N ALA A 79 8.27 4.49 -10.34
CA ALA A 79 9.60 5.02 -10.65
C ALA A 79 10.49 3.96 -11.32
N VAL A 80 10.44 2.72 -10.83
CA VAL A 80 11.17 1.59 -11.44
C VAL A 80 10.65 1.28 -12.84
N ASN A 81 9.33 1.24 -13.04
CA ASN A 81 8.72 0.93 -14.33
C ASN A 81 9.03 2.02 -15.39
N ASN A 82 9.02 3.28 -14.97
CA ASN A 82 9.34 4.39 -15.85
C ASN A 82 10.85 4.59 -16.05
N ARG A 83 11.69 3.92 -15.24
CA ARG A 83 13.16 4.09 -15.19
C ARG A 83 13.58 5.52 -14.90
N GLU A 84 12.74 6.26 -14.19
CA GLU A 84 12.99 7.65 -13.83
C GLU A 84 12.42 7.94 -12.45
N ILE A 85 13.18 8.72 -11.68
CA ILE A 85 12.71 9.37 -10.47
C ILE A 85 12.70 10.86 -10.84
N GLY A 86 11.57 11.32 -11.39
CA GLY A 86 11.44 12.69 -11.89
C GLY A 86 11.76 13.72 -10.80
N ASN A 87 12.08 14.97 -11.20
CA ASN A 87 12.40 16.05 -10.26
C ASN A 87 11.27 16.35 -9.25
N LEU A 88 10.05 15.88 -9.56
CA LEU A 88 8.85 15.99 -8.74
C LEU A 88 8.64 14.79 -7.80
N TRP A 89 9.65 13.95 -7.57
CA TRP A 89 9.53 12.79 -6.68
C TRP A 89 9.01 13.12 -5.27
N PRO A 90 9.36 14.25 -4.61
CA PRO A 90 8.82 14.55 -3.29
C PRO A 90 7.32 14.82 -3.35
N MET A 91 6.88 15.46 -4.44
CA MET A 91 5.46 15.71 -4.71
C MET A 91 4.71 14.41 -4.98
N GLY A 92 5.33 13.49 -5.71
CA GLY A 92 4.80 12.14 -5.95
C GLY A 92 4.54 11.41 -4.63
N MET A 93 5.55 11.33 -3.75
CA MET A 93 5.38 10.72 -2.42
C MET A 93 4.29 11.41 -1.59
N MET A 94 4.26 12.75 -1.57
CA MET A 94 3.19 13.48 -0.88
C MET A 94 1.80 13.12 -1.42
N MET A 95 1.66 12.97 -2.74
CA MET A 95 0.40 12.57 -3.34
C MET A 95 0.00 11.15 -2.94
N PHE A 96 0.94 10.19 -2.95
CA PHE A 96 0.70 8.83 -2.47
C PHE A 96 0.33 8.80 -0.97
N ALA A 97 0.95 9.63 -0.15
CA ALA A 97 0.58 9.80 1.26
C ALA A 97 -0.84 10.38 1.44
N VAL A 98 -1.25 11.34 0.60
CA VAL A 98 -2.60 11.92 0.62
C VAL A 98 -3.65 10.87 0.23
N ILE A 99 -3.45 10.15 -0.88
CA ILE A 99 -4.41 9.11 -1.29
C ILE A 99 -4.40 7.89 -0.35
N ALA A 100 -3.35 7.72 0.47
CA ALA A 100 -3.33 6.70 1.52
C ALA A 100 -4.25 7.04 2.70
N VAL A 101 -4.71 8.29 2.87
CA VAL A 101 -5.49 8.73 4.04
C VAL A 101 -6.75 7.86 4.27
N PRO A 102 -7.60 7.57 3.27
CA PRO A 102 -8.75 6.69 3.48
C PRO A 102 -8.35 5.28 3.94
N ALA A 103 -7.26 4.73 3.41
CA ALA A 103 -6.72 3.45 3.85
C ALA A 103 -6.22 3.53 5.30
N ILE A 104 -5.49 4.58 5.68
CA ILE A 104 -5.01 4.78 7.05
C ILE A 104 -6.19 4.82 8.03
N LEU A 105 -7.24 5.57 7.71
CA LEU A 105 -8.44 5.67 8.56
C LEU A 105 -9.14 4.31 8.71
N GLY A 106 -9.34 3.59 7.60
CA GLY A 106 -9.91 2.24 7.61
C GLY A 106 -9.06 1.25 8.39
N SER A 107 -7.75 1.28 8.19
CA SER A 107 -6.76 0.42 8.87
C SER A 107 -6.73 0.68 10.37
N GLN A 108 -6.79 1.93 10.80
CA GLN A 108 -6.90 2.27 12.22
C GLN A 108 -8.19 1.73 12.83
N TRP A 109 -9.32 1.89 12.13
CA TRP A 109 -10.61 1.36 12.57
C TRP A 109 -10.60 -0.17 12.68
N ALA A 110 -9.97 -0.86 11.73
CA ALA A 110 -9.86 -2.31 11.70
C ALA A 110 -8.87 -2.86 12.74
N ALA A 111 -7.73 -2.18 12.95
CA ALA A 111 -6.75 -2.52 13.97
C ALA A 111 -7.35 -2.39 15.38
N ARG A 112 -8.22 -1.40 15.62
CA ARG A 112 -8.94 -1.24 16.90
C ARG A 112 -9.85 -2.43 17.22
N ARG A 113 -10.38 -3.10 16.19
CA ARG A 113 -11.24 -4.29 16.30
C ARG A 113 -10.48 -5.60 16.22
N SER A 114 -9.16 -5.56 16.05
CA SER A 114 -8.37 -6.76 15.88
C SER A 114 -8.27 -7.55 17.20
N PRO A 115 -8.62 -8.84 17.22
CA PRO A 115 -8.36 -9.71 18.37
C PRO A 115 -6.86 -9.87 18.64
N HIS A 116 -6.00 -9.62 17.64
CA HIS A 116 -4.53 -9.71 17.78
C HIS A 116 -3.90 -8.51 18.48
N ARG A 117 -4.70 -7.50 18.88
CA ARG A 117 -4.20 -6.34 19.62
C ARG A 117 -3.89 -6.65 21.08
N GLN A 118 -4.51 -7.68 21.65
CA GLN A 118 -4.39 -8.07 23.06
C GLN A 118 -3.46 -9.28 23.29
N ALA A 119 -2.77 -9.77 22.23
CA ALA A 119 -1.95 -10.99 22.24
C ALA A 119 -0.47 -10.72 21.92
#